data_AF-A0A8B6LEQ3-F1
#
_entry.id   AF-A0A8B6LEQ3-F1
#
_cell.length_a   1.000
_cell.length_b   1.000
_cell.length_c   1.000
_cell.angle_alpha   90.00
_cell.angle_beta   90.00
_cell.angle_gamma   90.00
#
_symmetry.space_group_name_H-M   'P 1'
#
loop_
_entity.id
_entity.type
_entity.pdbx_description
1 polymer ?
#
loop_
_entity_poly.entity_id
_entity_poly.type
_entity_poly.pdbx_seq_one_letter_code
_entity_poly.pdbx_strand_id
1 'polypeptide(L)'
;MMTSLHNSAAAPAGPGVARPLRAGAGSPSGATAQALLGMLCPAFGSAVAHSVLQALGHDLGNPRALTRQEIETAVSAAEISRTAMSGLSFLSRILLLAEGDGAAFHACVAAAGVDPETLSVDTRARIDGAFALEMAAAGSDRRGVDLRAAQPLMQRAIGSVLSRTW
;
A
#
# COMPACT_ATOMS: atom_id res chain seq x y z
N MET A 1 14.83 -18.79 47.46
CA MET A 1 15.19 -17.36 47.33
C MET A 1 15.99 -17.22 46.05
N MET A 2 15.38 -16.66 44.99
CA MET A 2 15.67 -15.30 44.44
C MET A 2 17.09 -15.21 43.83
N THR A 3 17.37 -14.76 42.60
CA THR A 3 16.62 -14.00 41.59
C THR A 3 17.43 -13.96 40.28
N SER A 4 16.74 -13.72 39.17
CA SER A 4 17.17 -13.49 37.79
C SER A 4 18.29 -12.46 37.54
N LEU A 5 18.93 -12.57 36.37
CA LEU A 5 19.32 -11.48 35.43
C LEU A 5 19.72 -12.13 34.09
N HIS A 6 18.80 -12.23 33.11
CA HIS A 6 18.71 -11.38 31.90
C HIS A 6 20.05 -10.96 31.30
N ASN A 7 20.40 -11.48 30.11
CA ASN A 7 20.57 -10.69 28.88
C ASN A 7 20.95 -11.63 27.70
N SER A 8 20.11 -11.74 26.68
CA SER A 8 20.53 -12.24 25.37
C SER A 8 19.85 -11.39 24.31
N ALA A 9 20.69 -10.64 23.61
CA ALA A 9 20.34 -9.59 22.68
C ALA A 9 19.51 -10.13 21.52
N ALA A 10 18.37 -9.49 21.29
CA ALA A 10 17.59 -9.62 20.07
C ALA A 10 18.35 -8.94 18.92
N ALA A 11 18.66 -9.72 17.88
CA ALA A 11 19.17 -9.21 16.61
C ALA A 11 18.04 -8.47 15.85
N PRO A 12 18.37 -7.41 15.07
CA PRO A 12 17.37 -6.57 14.43
C PRO A 12 16.66 -7.30 13.28
N ALA A 13 15.34 -7.20 13.28
CA ALA A 13 14.48 -7.67 12.20
C ALA A 13 14.77 -6.90 10.90
N GLY A 14 15.29 -7.60 9.89
CA GLY A 14 15.36 -7.11 8.51
C GLY A 14 13.96 -6.95 7.88
N PRO A 15 13.88 -6.32 6.69
CA PRO A 15 12.61 -5.92 6.09
C PRO A 15 11.73 -7.15 5.85
N GLY A 16 10.47 -7.03 6.30
CA GLY A 16 9.50 -8.12 6.34
C GLY A 16 9.28 -8.77 4.98
N VAL A 17 9.99 -9.87 4.74
CA VAL A 17 9.61 -10.87 3.75
C VAL A 17 8.24 -11.38 4.15
N ALA A 18 7.25 -11.14 3.28
CA ALA A 18 5.88 -11.57 3.47
C ALA A 18 5.86 -13.05 3.86
N ARG A 19 5.30 -13.33 5.04
CA ARG A 19 5.12 -14.69 5.53
C ARG A 19 4.23 -15.43 4.51
N PRO A 20 4.69 -16.54 3.90
CA PRO A 20 3.81 -17.34 3.07
C PRO A 20 2.64 -17.79 3.93
N LEU A 21 1.42 -17.56 3.45
CA LEU A 21 0.21 -18.10 4.05
C LEU A 21 0.38 -19.62 4.13
N ARG A 22 0.70 -20.14 5.32
CA ARG A 22 0.66 -21.59 5.56
C ARG A 22 -0.80 -22.00 5.36
N ALA A 23 -1.05 -22.76 4.30
CA ALA A 23 -2.27 -23.51 4.12
C ALA A 23 -2.45 -24.39 5.39
N GLY A 24 -3.35 -23.96 6.27
CA GLY A 24 -3.79 -24.78 7.39
C GLY A 24 -4.45 -26.02 6.83
N ALA A 25 -4.05 -27.18 7.35
CA ALA A 25 -4.55 -28.49 6.94
C ALA A 25 -6.05 -28.63 7.23
N GLY A 26 -6.85 -28.29 6.23
CA GLY A 26 -8.23 -28.72 6.03
C GLY A 26 -8.40 -28.90 4.52
N SER A 27 -8.78 -30.09 4.08
CA SER A 27 -8.88 -30.48 2.66
C SER A 27 -9.57 -29.40 1.80
N PRO A 28 -9.02 -28.96 0.65
CA PRO A 28 -9.70 -27.99 -0.20
C PRO A 28 -10.70 -28.75 -1.07
N SER A 29 -11.90 -28.97 -0.55
CA SER A 29 -13.04 -29.36 -1.38
C SER A 29 -14.22 -28.50 -0.98
N GLY A 30 -14.43 -27.40 -1.71
CA GLY A 30 -15.57 -26.49 -1.48
C GLY A 30 -15.25 -25.02 -1.25
N ALA A 31 -14.03 -24.52 -1.53
CA ALA A 31 -13.82 -23.08 -1.56
C ALA A 31 -14.56 -22.49 -2.78
N THR A 32 -15.60 -21.71 -2.54
CA THR A 32 -16.35 -21.01 -3.58
C THR A 32 -15.66 -19.69 -3.95
N ALA A 33 -16.06 -19.08 -5.08
CA ALA A 33 -15.60 -17.75 -5.45
C ALA A 33 -15.84 -16.71 -4.33
N GLN A 34 -16.96 -16.82 -3.61
CA GLN A 34 -17.28 -16.00 -2.45
C GLN A 34 -16.26 -16.16 -1.30
N ALA A 35 -15.87 -17.40 -0.99
CA ALA A 35 -14.89 -17.69 0.06
C ALA A 35 -13.50 -17.19 -0.33
N LEU A 36 -13.11 -17.37 -1.60
CA LEU A 36 -11.85 -16.85 -2.11
C LEU A 36 -11.83 -15.31 -2.10
N LEU A 37 -12.93 -14.65 -2.47
CA LEU A 37 -13.07 -13.20 -2.35
C LEU A 37 -12.88 -12.74 -0.90
N GLY A 38 -13.50 -13.42 0.06
CA GLY A 38 -13.39 -13.13 1.48
C GLY A 38 -11.96 -13.25 2.02
N MET A 39 -11.14 -14.12 1.43
CA MET A 39 -9.72 -14.25 1.77
C MET A 39 -8.83 -13.22 1.06
N LEU A 40 -9.10 -12.93 -0.23
CA LEU A 40 -8.30 -12.00 -1.02
C LEU A 40 -8.53 -10.54 -0.64
N CYS A 41 -9.77 -10.14 -0.33
CA CYS A 41 -10.12 -8.77 0.06
C CYS A 41 -9.27 -8.20 1.21
N PRO A 42 -9.12 -8.88 2.37
CA PRO A 42 -8.29 -8.36 3.45
C PRO A 42 -6.79 -8.37 3.12
N ALA A 43 -6.31 -9.32 2.31
CA ALA A 43 -4.89 -9.47 2.00
C ALA A 43 -4.40 -8.54 0.87
N PHE A 44 -5.21 -8.34 -0.17
CA PHE A 44 -4.82 -7.64 -1.40
C PHE A 44 -5.70 -6.42 -1.72
N GLY A 45 -6.77 -6.19 -0.95
CA GLY A 45 -7.75 -5.14 -1.22
C GLY A 45 -8.87 -5.62 -2.15
N SER A 46 -10.02 -4.94 -2.06
CA SER A 46 -11.23 -5.30 -2.80
C SER A 46 -11.06 -5.22 -4.31
N ALA A 47 -10.35 -4.22 -4.83
CA ALA A 47 -10.17 -4.02 -6.27
C ALA A 47 -9.41 -5.20 -6.91
N VAL A 48 -8.27 -5.59 -6.34
CA VAL A 48 -7.49 -6.75 -6.81
C VAL A 48 -8.31 -8.03 -6.68
N ALA A 49 -8.95 -8.25 -5.53
CA ALA A 49 -9.73 -9.45 -5.29
C ALA A 49 -10.87 -9.63 -6.31
N HIS A 50 -11.60 -8.55 -6.65
CA HIS A 50 -12.64 -8.59 -7.67
C HIS A 50 -12.09 -8.76 -9.08
N SER A 51 -11.02 -8.03 -9.43
CA SER A 51 -10.38 -8.14 -10.75
C SER A 51 -9.87 -9.56 -11.01
N VAL A 52 -9.29 -10.21 -10.00
CA VAL A 52 -8.79 -11.59 -10.09
C VAL A 52 -9.94 -12.57 -10.31
N LEU A 53 -11.06 -12.43 -9.59
CA LEU A 53 -12.22 -13.32 -9.78
C LEU A 53 -12.90 -13.13 -11.14
N GLN A 54 -12.99 -11.88 -11.61
CA GLN A 54 -13.48 -11.61 -12.96
C GLN A 54 -12.56 -12.21 -14.03
N ALA A 55 -11.24 -12.10 -13.88
CA ALA A 55 -10.27 -12.67 -14.82
C ALA A 55 -10.32 -14.20 -14.88
N LEU A 56 -10.73 -14.85 -13.79
CA LEU A 56 -10.97 -16.30 -13.74
C LEU A 56 -12.34 -16.70 -14.31
N GLY A 57 -13.17 -15.74 -14.74
CA GLY A 57 -14.49 -15.99 -15.29
C GLY A 57 -15.50 -16.50 -14.27
N HIS A 58 -15.24 -16.28 -12.97
CA HIS A 58 -16.14 -16.71 -11.91
C HIS A 58 -17.16 -15.61 -11.57
N ASP A 59 -18.44 -15.96 -11.73
CA ASP A 59 -19.54 -15.20 -11.16
C ASP A 59 -19.68 -15.53 -9.67
N LEU A 60 -19.74 -14.50 -8.82
CA LEU A 60 -19.96 -14.63 -7.39
C LEU A 60 -21.32 -15.29 -7.08
N GLY A 61 -22.26 -15.29 -8.02
CA GLY A 61 -23.55 -15.96 -7.91
C GLY A 61 -23.52 -17.48 -8.08
N ASN A 62 -22.41 -18.07 -8.54
CA ASN A 62 -22.32 -19.51 -8.78
C ASN A 62 -21.56 -20.23 -7.64
N PRO A 63 -22.22 -21.09 -6.84
CA PRO A 63 -21.60 -21.76 -5.69
C PRO A 63 -20.66 -22.93 -6.09
N ARG A 64 -20.19 -22.98 -7.34
CA ARG A 64 -19.24 -23.98 -7.81
C ARG A 64 -17.97 -23.96 -6.95
N ALA A 65 -17.52 -25.14 -6.56
CA ALA A 65 -16.23 -25.32 -5.91
C ALA A 65 -15.09 -25.03 -6.89
N LEU A 66 -14.14 -24.21 -6.44
CA LEU A 66 -12.91 -23.93 -7.17
C LEU A 66 -11.96 -25.12 -7.08
N THR A 67 -11.29 -25.39 -8.18
CA THR A 67 -10.15 -26.31 -8.22
C THR A 67 -8.94 -25.67 -7.55
N ARG A 68 -8.01 -26.52 -7.08
CA ARG A 68 -6.76 -26.05 -6.51
C ARG A 68 -5.97 -25.15 -7.47
N GLN A 69 -5.94 -25.49 -8.75
CA GLN A 69 -5.23 -24.72 -9.78
C GLN A 69 -5.86 -23.33 -10.00
N GLU A 70 -7.19 -23.21 -9.97
CA GLU A 70 -7.88 -21.92 -10.02
C GLU A 70 -7.53 -21.04 -8.82
N ILE A 71 -7.46 -21.63 -7.61
CA ILE A 71 -7.05 -20.91 -6.39
C ILE A 71 -5.60 -20.43 -6.48
N GLU A 72 -4.67 -21.31 -6.89
CA GLU A 72 -3.25 -20.95 -7.02
C GLU A 72 -3.04 -19.83 -8.06
N THR A 73 -3.74 -19.92 -9.20
CA THR A 73 -3.72 -18.89 -10.24
C THR A 73 -4.23 -17.54 -9.71
N ALA A 74 -5.31 -17.56 -8.92
CA ALA A 74 -5.87 -16.37 -8.30
C ALA A 74 -4.88 -15.66 -7.38
N VAL A 75 -4.19 -16.43 -6.53
CA VAL A 75 -3.22 -15.90 -5.57
C VAL A 75 -2.02 -15.30 -6.31
N SER A 76 -1.47 -16.00 -7.31
CA SER A 76 -0.36 -15.46 -8.10
C SER A 76 -0.74 -14.19 -8.85
N ALA A 77 -1.94 -14.12 -9.44
CA ALA A 77 -2.42 -12.90 -10.11
C ALA A 77 -2.60 -11.73 -9.13
N ALA A 78 -3.07 -12.00 -7.91
CA ALA A 78 -3.21 -11.01 -6.86
C ALA A 78 -1.84 -10.47 -6.39
N GLU A 79 -0.83 -11.33 -6.26
CA GLU A 79 0.55 -10.95 -5.90
C GLU A 79 1.22 -10.09 -6.97
N ILE A 80 1.07 -10.45 -8.25
CA ILE A 80 1.58 -9.65 -9.39
C ILE A 80 0.94 -8.26 -9.38
N SER A 81 -0.38 -8.21 -9.20
CA SER A 81 -1.15 -6.96 -9.16
C SER A 81 -0.71 -6.06 -8.00
N ARG A 82 -0.49 -6.63 -6.81
CA ARG A 82 0.05 -5.90 -5.66
C ARG A 82 1.44 -5.33 -5.93
N THR A 83 2.30 -6.09 -6.60
CA THR A 83 3.66 -5.65 -6.94
C THR A 83 3.62 -4.49 -7.93
N ALA A 84 2.79 -4.57 -8.97
CA ALA A 84 2.60 -3.49 -9.94
C ALA A 84 2.07 -2.21 -9.27
N MET A 85 1.06 -2.34 -8.40
CA MET A 85 0.51 -1.23 -7.63
C MET A 85 1.55 -0.60 -6.69
N SER A 86 2.37 -1.41 -6.03
CA SER A 86 3.48 -0.94 -5.20
C SER A 86 4.48 -0.11 -6.02
N GLY A 87 4.85 -0.58 -7.21
CA GLY A 87 5.73 0.16 -8.13
C GLY A 87 5.14 1.50 -8.55
N LEU A 88 3.84 1.56 -8.85
CA LEU A 88 3.14 2.79 -9.21
C LEU A 88 3.11 3.79 -8.05
N SER A 89 2.78 3.32 -6.84
CA SER A 89 2.81 4.13 -5.61
C SER A 89 4.21 4.67 -5.32
N PHE A 90 5.24 3.84 -5.54
CA PHE A 90 6.64 4.21 -5.36
C PHE A 90 7.08 5.31 -6.33
N LEU A 91 6.79 5.15 -7.62
CA LEU A 91 7.12 6.17 -8.64
C LEU A 91 6.42 7.50 -8.36
N SER A 92 5.13 7.45 -8.03
CA SER A 92 4.35 8.65 -7.69
C SER A 92 4.91 9.36 -6.45
N ARG A 93 5.39 8.58 -5.46
CA ARG A 93 6.05 9.11 -4.29
C ARG A 93 7.35 9.83 -4.66
N ILE A 94 8.24 9.19 -5.43
CA ILE A 94 9.51 9.80 -5.86
C ILE A 94 9.27 11.12 -6.59
N LEU A 95 8.32 11.15 -7.52
CA LEU A 95 8.04 12.34 -8.33
C LEU A 95 7.55 13.53 -7.50
N LEU A 96 6.89 13.27 -6.37
CA LEU A 96 6.31 14.31 -5.53
C LEU A 96 7.17 14.66 -4.31
N LEU A 97 8.20 13.89 -3.95
CA LEU A 97 9.04 14.21 -2.80
C LEU A 97 9.67 15.61 -2.94
N ALA A 98 9.61 16.37 -1.84
CA ALA A 98 10.25 17.67 -1.71
C ALA A 98 11.78 17.55 -1.75
N GLU A 99 12.34 16.45 -1.22
CA GLU A 99 13.76 16.11 -1.33
C GLU A 99 14.22 15.98 -2.80
N GLY A 100 13.37 15.46 -3.68
CA GLY A 100 13.67 15.32 -5.10
C GLY A 100 13.60 16.63 -5.87
N ASP A 101 13.07 17.69 -5.26
CA ASP A 101 12.92 19.04 -5.82
C ASP A 101 12.36 19.08 -7.25
N GLY A 102 11.47 18.14 -7.56
CA GLY A 102 10.99 17.90 -8.92
C GLY A 102 9.81 18.80 -9.31
N ALA A 103 9.59 18.97 -10.62
CA ALA A 103 8.52 19.81 -11.16
C ALA A 103 7.11 19.47 -10.62
N ALA A 104 6.82 18.20 -10.31
CA ALA A 104 5.53 17.81 -9.76
C ALA A 104 5.33 18.27 -8.30
N PHE A 105 6.40 18.27 -7.49
CA PHE A 105 6.38 18.87 -6.15
C PHE A 105 6.17 20.38 -6.24
N HIS A 106 6.97 21.06 -7.08
CA HIS A 106 6.85 22.51 -7.33
C HIS A 106 5.44 22.91 -7.73
N ALA A 107 4.81 22.15 -8.64
CA ALA A 107 3.42 22.38 -9.04
C ALA A 107 2.44 22.26 -7.87
N CYS A 108 2.65 21.31 -6.95
CA CYS A 108 1.80 21.16 -5.76
C CYS A 108 1.97 22.31 -4.77
N VAL A 109 3.21 22.78 -4.57
CA VAL A 109 3.52 23.91 -3.68
C VAL A 109 2.98 25.23 -4.25
N ALA A 110 3.17 25.47 -5.55
CA ALA A 110 2.61 26.62 -6.24
C ALA A 110 1.08 26.62 -6.21
N ALA A 111 0.44 25.46 -6.36
CA ALA A 111 -1.02 25.32 -6.22
C ALA A 111 -1.52 25.61 -4.79
N ALA A 112 -0.66 25.47 -3.78
CA ALA A 112 -0.93 25.89 -2.40
C ALA A 112 -0.68 27.38 -2.16
N GLY A 113 -0.30 28.15 -3.20
CA GLY A 113 -0.03 29.58 -3.13
C GLY A 113 1.32 29.92 -2.49
N VAL A 114 2.24 28.96 -2.42
CA VAL A 114 3.57 29.15 -1.83
C VAL A 114 4.63 29.10 -2.91
N ASP A 115 5.66 29.94 -2.78
CA ASP A 115 6.85 29.86 -3.61
C ASP A 115 7.74 28.70 -3.13
N PRO A 116 7.99 27.67 -3.96
CA PRO A 116 8.82 26.52 -3.60
C PRO A 116 10.23 26.90 -3.11
N GLU A 117 10.80 27.98 -3.63
CA GLU A 117 12.16 28.45 -3.28
C GLU A 117 12.22 29.01 -1.85
N THR A 118 11.07 29.39 -1.28
CA THR A 118 11.00 29.92 0.09
C THR A 118 10.91 28.84 1.16
N LEU A 119 10.72 27.57 0.78
CA LEU A 119 10.61 26.45 1.71
C LEU A 119 11.97 26.00 2.23
N SER A 120 12.18 26.11 3.53
CA SER A 120 13.37 25.56 4.19
C SER A 120 13.46 24.03 4.06
N VAL A 121 14.68 23.50 4.17
CA VAL A 121 14.94 22.05 4.17
C VAL A 121 14.11 21.32 5.23
N ASP A 122 14.00 21.89 6.44
CA ASP A 122 13.19 21.31 7.53
C ASP A 122 11.69 21.28 7.17
N THR A 123 11.19 22.31 6.51
CA THR A 123 9.78 22.37 6.09
C THR A 123 9.50 21.33 5.01
N ARG A 124 10.40 21.19 4.03
CA ARG A 124 10.34 20.17 2.98
C ARG A 124 10.33 18.76 3.57
N ALA A 125 11.22 18.45 4.52
CA ALA A 125 11.25 17.17 5.21
C ALA A 125 9.95 16.88 5.99
N ARG A 126 9.35 17.90 6.63
CA ARG A 126 8.05 17.76 7.30
C ARG A 126 6.92 17.49 6.30
N ILE A 127 6.93 18.13 5.14
CA ILE A 127 5.96 17.88 4.06
C ILE A 127 6.08 16.44 3.57
N ASP A 128 7.30 15.95 3.33
CA ASP A 128 7.53 14.56 2.90
C ASP A 128 7.03 13.54 3.93
N GLY A 129 7.25 13.81 5.22
CA GLY A 129 6.71 13.01 6.31
C GLY A 129 5.18 13.01 6.34
N ALA A 130 4.54 14.18 6.19
CA ALA A 130 3.08 14.29 6.14
C ALA A 130 2.50 13.60 4.89
N PHE A 131 3.16 13.71 3.75
CA PHE A 131 2.74 13.05 2.52
C PHE A 131 2.82 11.53 2.61
N ALA A 132 3.88 11.00 3.25
CA ALA A 132 3.98 9.57 3.53
C ALA A 132 2.79 9.04 4.34
N LEU A 133 2.31 9.81 5.31
CA LEU A 133 1.13 9.47 6.11
C LEU A 133 -0.16 9.49 5.28
N GLU A 134 -0.33 10.50 4.42
CA GLU A 134 -1.49 10.58 3.51
C GLU A 134 -1.52 9.40 2.52
N MET A 135 -0.37 9.02 1.94
CA MET A 135 -0.24 7.86 1.05
C MET A 135 -0.60 6.55 1.77
N ALA A 136 -0.11 6.37 2.99
CA ALA A 136 -0.45 5.20 3.80
C ALA A 136 -1.94 5.15 4.15
N ALA A 137 -2.54 6.28 4.53
CA ALA A 137 -3.97 6.40 4.83
C ALA A 137 -4.84 6.13 3.58
N ALA A 138 -4.37 6.51 2.40
CA ALA A 138 -5.01 6.19 1.12
C ALA A 138 -4.87 4.71 0.71
N GLY A 139 -4.08 3.92 1.44
CA GLY A 139 -3.86 2.51 1.16
C GLY A 139 -3.00 2.27 -0.07
N SER A 140 -1.93 3.05 -0.25
CA SER A 140 -0.98 2.96 -1.38
C SER A 140 -0.51 1.53 -1.68
N ASP A 141 -0.37 0.71 -0.65
CA ASP A 141 0.13 -0.67 -0.76
C ASP A 141 -0.92 -1.68 -1.24
N ARG A 142 -2.21 -1.29 -1.22
CA ARG A 142 -3.36 -2.16 -1.52
C ARG A 142 -4.12 -1.74 -2.77
N ARG A 143 -4.05 -0.47 -3.17
CA ARG A 143 -4.85 0.05 -4.29
C ARG A 143 -4.02 0.60 -5.43
N GLY A 144 -2.72 0.83 -5.21
CA GLY A 144 -1.89 1.59 -6.14
C GLY A 144 -2.33 3.05 -6.15
N VAL A 145 -1.39 3.97 -6.01
CA VAL A 145 -1.66 5.40 -6.08
C VAL A 145 -0.79 5.95 -7.18
N ASP A 146 -1.41 6.29 -8.30
CA ASP A 146 -0.74 6.98 -9.40
C ASP A 146 -0.49 8.46 -9.06
N LEU A 147 0.24 9.15 -9.94
CA LEU A 147 0.61 10.54 -9.73
C LEU A 147 -0.61 11.46 -9.58
N ARG A 148 -1.68 11.21 -10.36
CA ARG A 148 -2.89 12.03 -10.34
C ARG A 148 -3.64 11.88 -9.02
N ALA A 149 -3.70 10.66 -8.47
CA ALA A 149 -4.27 10.39 -7.16
C ALA A 149 -3.36 10.85 -6.01
N ALA A 150 -2.04 10.88 -6.22
CA ALA A 150 -1.05 11.32 -5.24
C ALA A 150 -0.98 12.85 -5.08
N GLN A 151 -1.22 13.62 -6.14
CA GLN A 151 -1.21 15.09 -6.10
C GLN A 151 -2.12 15.70 -5.00
N PRO A 152 -3.42 15.33 -4.88
CA PRO A 152 -4.25 15.87 -3.81
C PRO A 152 -3.82 15.39 -2.40
N LEU A 153 -3.14 14.24 -2.29
CA LEU A 153 -2.54 13.80 -1.02
C LEU A 153 -1.37 14.73 -0.63
N MET A 154 -0.52 15.08 -1.60
CA MET A 154 0.58 16.03 -1.39
C MET A 154 0.06 17.42 -1.03
N GLN A 155 -0.96 17.92 -1.72
CA GLN A 155 -1.56 19.22 -1.40
C GLN A 155 -2.10 19.29 0.03
N ARG A 156 -2.73 18.20 0.51
CA ARG A 156 -3.16 18.11 1.92
C ARG A 156 -1.99 18.07 2.89
N ALA A 157 -0.91 17.34 2.56
CA ALA A 157 0.30 17.31 3.36
C ALA A 157 0.94 18.69 3.49
N ILE A 158 1.07 19.42 2.38
CA ILE A 158 1.55 20.81 2.33
C ILE A 158 0.68 21.69 3.22
N GLY A 159 -0.65 21.68 3.01
CA GLY A 159 -1.57 22.48 3.81
C GLY A 159 -1.48 22.18 5.31
N SER A 160 -1.40 20.89 5.68
CA SER A 160 -1.29 20.41 7.06
C SER A 160 0.00 20.82 7.78
N VAL A 161 1.11 20.94 7.05
CA VAL A 161 2.40 21.38 7.61
C VAL A 161 2.41 22.90 7.75
N LEU A 162 1.99 23.62 6.71
CA LEU A 162 2.05 25.07 6.67
C LEU A 162 1.04 25.73 7.61
N SER A 163 -0.14 25.14 7.80
CA SER A 163 -1.15 25.66 8.73
C SER A 163 -0.76 25.55 10.21
N ARG A 164 0.28 24.77 10.54
CA ARG A 164 0.79 24.61 11.92
C ARG A 164 1.96 25.55 12.25
N THR A 165 2.38 26.36 11.29
CA THR A 165 3.54 27.26 11.40
C THR A 165 3.16 28.72 11.67
N TRP A 166 1.87 29.01 11.84
CA TRP A 166 1.32 30.33 12.15
C TRP A 166 0.48 30.26 13.42
#